data_AF-A0A177TRY4-F1
#
_entry.id   AF-A0A177TRY4-F1
#
_cell.length_a   1.000
_cell.length_b   1.000
_cell.length_c   1.000
_cell.angle_alpha   90.00
_cell.angle_beta   90.00
_cell.angle_gamma   90.00
#
_symmetry.space_group_name_H-M   'P 1'
#
loop_
_entity.id
_entity.type
_entity.pdbx_description
1 polymer ?
#
loop_
_entity_poly.entity_id
_entity_poly.type
_entity_poly.pdbx_seq_one_letter_code
_entity_poly.pdbx_strand_id
1 'polypeptide(L)'
;MQLITALVASLALSATAVSAQTQLGTGGASAPRFTYGRVSGTYPGVRSTGSNGETNPNRPSLGTPINQLSMARLATVNSVDDWCTFGPPGTDQPIGNIEAEAVAYCTKPRNNARVIPDGTLTAVQFVRTPLYVQVSALGDFTKIGVMPLDDGGELDPHGATGEGNPVGGNVTSNVTGTEVFYEEWMNFVSYNQVCIRICTAAGQGVSAAQQCEHELDIMGCQFVMATGPVADNVFESCDGDAAYPPGFYPQGGSTSTFKQFFVGSYVNNGETITYTNGAEDQVTPTAAFSIPVSSNCASVSTIGNAIASIVTSASTSTTTTTAAPSGSSNSGMTVTRGQSGSTLPRQSTTSSAQQSGAAAPAHIREVGSAAWKVGAVMAGAAVLGVAVLA
;
A
#
# COMPACT_ATOMS: atom_id res chain seq x y z
N MET A 1 53.25 -69.39 -30.64
CA MET A 1 52.35 -69.82 -31.75
C MET A 1 51.01 -69.15 -31.50
N GLN A 2 50.54 -68.35 -32.46
CA GLN A 2 49.17 -67.76 -32.57
C GLN A 2 48.77 -66.78 -31.44
N LEU A 3 48.90 -65.44 -31.57
CA LEU A 3 48.20 -64.52 -32.49
C LEU A 3 46.66 -64.69 -32.41
N ILE A 4 46.02 -63.93 -31.50
CA ILE A 4 44.63 -63.46 -31.68
C ILE A 4 44.55 -62.00 -31.20
N THR A 5 44.45 -61.14 -32.21
CA THR A 5 43.97 -59.76 -32.21
C THR A 5 42.51 -59.69 -31.77
N ALA A 6 42.16 -58.77 -30.86
CA ALA A 6 40.75 -58.40 -30.66
C ALA A 6 40.60 -56.92 -30.27
N LEU A 7 40.30 -56.14 -31.31
CA LEU A 7 39.32 -55.05 -31.37
C LEU A 7 39.23 -54.05 -30.20
N VAL A 8 39.66 -52.83 -30.52
CA VAL A 8 39.20 -51.59 -29.91
C VAL A 8 37.70 -51.45 -30.16
N ALA A 9 36.91 -51.33 -29.10
CA ALA A 9 35.57 -50.76 -29.13
C ALA A 9 35.48 -49.71 -28.03
N SER A 10 35.84 -48.48 -28.37
CA SER A 10 35.62 -47.30 -27.55
C SER A 10 34.11 -47.03 -27.50
N LEU A 11 33.44 -47.45 -26.43
CA LEU A 11 32.12 -46.92 -26.10
C LEU A 11 32.31 -45.47 -25.64
N ALA A 12 32.12 -44.52 -26.56
CA ALA A 12 31.82 -43.15 -26.18
C ALA A 12 30.40 -43.15 -25.59
N LEU A 13 30.30 -43.21 -24.26
CA LEU A 13 29.08 -42.87 -23.56
C LEU A 13 28.93 -41.35 -23.66
N SER A 14 28.18 -40.89 -24.65
CA SER A 14 27.70 -39.51 -24.72
C SER A 14 26.72 -39.32 -23.55
N ALA A 15 27.25 -38.90 -22.41
CA ALA A 15 26.43 -38.37 -21.34
C ALA A 15 25.88 -37.02 -21.81
N THR A 16 24.77 -37.02 -22.54
CA THR A 16 23.88 -35.87 -22.58
C THR A 16 23.30 -35.75 -21.17
N ALA A 17 24.03 -35.09 -20.29
CA ALA A 17 23.46 -34.53 -19.08
C ALA A 17 22.45 -33.48 -19.56
N VAL A 18 21.18 -33.89 -19.67
CA VAL A 18 20.06 -32.96 -19.60
C VAL A 18 20.12 -32.43 -18.18
N SER A 19 20.84 -31.33 -17.99
CA SER A 19 20.68 -30.49 -16.82
C SER A 19 19.29 -29.88 -16.89
N ALA A 20 18.29 -30.66 -16.47
CA ALA A 20 17.06 -30.11 -15.96
C ALA A 20 17.44 -29.37 -14.68
N GLN A 21 17.82 -28.10 -14.82
CA GLN A 21 17.84 -27.18 -13.69
C GLN A 21 16.40 -27.06 -13.22
N THR A 22 16.09 -27.78 -12.15
CA THR A 22 15.03 -27.43 -11.23
C THR A 22 15.36 -26.02 -10.72
N GLN A 23 14.90 -24.99 -11.43
CA GLN A 23 14.82 -23.63 -10.91
C GLN A 23 13.73 -23.61 -9.84
N LEU A 24 14.07 -24.12 -8.66
CA LEU A 24 13.47 -23.62 -7.43
C LEU A 24 13.83 -22.13 -7.38
N GLY A 25 12.81 -21.28 -7.51
CA GLY A 25 12.95 -19.86 -7.76
C GLY A 25 13.88 -19.17 -6.77
N THR A 26 15.05 -18.77 -7.26
CA THR A 26 15.79 -17.65 -6.69
C THR A 26 15.10 -16.37 -7.16
N GLY A 27 13.96 -16.04 -6.55
CA GLY A 27 13.31 -14.75 -6.78
C GLY A 27 14.30 -13.63 -6.50
N GLY A 28 14.49 -12.72 -7.46
CA GLY A 28 15.40 -11.57 -7.34
C GLY A 28 16.45 -11.45 -8.45
N ALA A 29 16.68 -10.18 -8.86
CA ALA A 29 17.69 -9.54 -9.74
C ALA A 29 18.21 -10.24 -11.03
N SER A 30 18.11 -11.56 -11.14
CA SER A 30 18.64 -12.42 -12.21
C SER A 30 17.54 -12.96 -13.14
N ALA A 31 16.28 -12.66 -12.85
CA ALA A 31 15.16 -13.00 -13.73
C ALA A 31 15.35 -12.33 -15.11
N PRO A 32 14.98 -13.01 -16.21
CA PRO A 32 14.92 -12.37 -17.53
C PRO A 32 14.04 -11.11 -17.52
N ARG A 33 14.20 -10.21 -18.48
CA ARG A 33 13.26 -9.09 -18.62
C ARG A 33 11.86 -9.60 -18.98
N PHE A 34 10.84 -9.05 -18.33
CA PHE A 34 9.47 -9.41 -18.64
C PHE A 34 9.09 -8.95 -20.06
N THR A 35 8.41 -9.82 -20.82
CA THR A 35 7.94 -9.52 -22.17
C THR A 35 6.41 -9.48 -22.17
N TYR A 36 5.85 -8.31 -22.44
CA TYR A 36 4.41 -8.02 -22.37
C TYR A 36 3.79 -7.69 -23.74
N GLY A 37 4.60 -7.69 -24.81
CA GLY A 37 4.15 -7.38 -26.16
C GLY A 37 3.80 -5.90 -26.35
N ARG A 38 2.91 -5.61 -27.29
CA ARG A 38 2.43 -4.24 -27.53
C ARG A 38 1.55 -3.78 -26.37
N VAL A 39 1.92 -2.64 -25.77
CA VAL A 39 1.16 -2.02 -24.67
C VAL A 39 0.17 -0.97 -25.17
N SER A 40 -0.96 -0.82 -24.48
CA SER A 40 -1.90 0.28 -24.68
C SER A 40 -2.67 0.61 -23.40
N GLY A 41 -2.95 1.90 -23.19
CA GLY A 41 -3.83 2.39 -22.12
C GLY A 41 -5.33 2.25 -22.45
N THR A 42 -5.69 1.53 -23.52
CA THR A 42 -7.07 1.29 -23.97
C THR A 42 -7.48 -0.17 -23.87
N TYR A 43 -6.60 -1.05 -23.37
CA TYR A 43 -6.97 -2.42 -23.08
C TYR A 43 -8.05 -2.47 -21.99
N PRO A 44 -8.93 -3.49 -22.01
CA PRO A 44 -9.90 -3.70 -20.92
C PRO A 44 -9.22 -3.77 -19.55
N GLY A 45 -9.87 -3.22 -18.53
CA GLY A 45 -9.33 -3.16 -17.16
C GLY A 45 -8.25 -2.11 -16.95
N VAL A 46 -7.83 -1.33 -17.95
CA VAL A 46 -6.88 -0.23 -17.67
C VAL A 46 -7.60 0.99 -17.12
N ARG A 47 -8.64 1.45 -17.83
CA ARG A 47 -9.37 2.67 -17.48
C ARG A 47 -10.60 2.32 -16.69
N SER A 48 -10.85 3.08 -15.63
CA SER A 48 -12.05 2.90 -14.85
C SER A 48 -13.29 3.30 -15.63
N THR A 49 -14.34 2.49 -15.49
CA THR A 49 -15.68 2.77 -16.01
C THR A 49 -16.68 3.13 -14.91
N GLY A 50 -16.26 3.02 -13.64
CA GLY A 50 -17.07 3.36 -12.49
C GLY A 50 -17.27 4.87 -12.35
N SER A 51 -18.35 5.26 -11.68
CA SER A 51 -18.50 6.64 -11.22
C SER A 51 -17.57 6.93 -10.04
N ASN A 52 -17.21 8.19 -9.85
CA ASN A 52 -16.49 8.60 -8.66
C ASN A 52 -17.30 8.30 -7.39
N GLY A 53 -16.63 7.87 -6.33
CA GLY A 53 -17.24 7.76 -5.00
C GLY A 53 -17.84 9.08 -4.52
N GLU A 54 -18.87 9.01 -3.68
CA GLU A 54 -19.64 10.19 -3.23
C GLU A 54 -18.80 11.25 -2.51
N THR A 55 -17.73 10.84 -1.82
CA THR A 55 -16.82 11.75 -1.11
C THR A 55 -15.75 12.36 -2.01
N ASN A 56 -15.64 11.92 -3.26
CA ASN A 56 -14.61 12.35 -4.19
C ASN A 56 -15.04 13.61 -4.95
N PRO A 57 -14.13 14.54 -5.25
CA PRO A 57 -14.43 15.60 -6.19
C PRO A 57 -14.69 15.02 -7.59
N ASN A 58 -15.49 15.72 -8.39
CA ASN A 58 -15.79 15.31 -9.76
C ASN A 58 -14.56 15.21 -10.68
N ARG A 59 -13.47 15.91 -10.34
CA ARG A 59 -12.22 15.92 -11.12
C ARG A 59 -11.02 16.02 -10.18
N PRO A 60 -9.87 15.39 -10.53
CA PRO A 60 -8.63 15.60 -9.81
C PRO A 60 -8.21 17.07 -9.87
N SER A 61 -7.72 17.59 -8.75
CA SER A 61 -7.28 18.99 -8.67
C SER A 61 -6.23 19.19 -7.58
N LEU A 62 -5.31 20.12 -7.83
CA LEU A 62 -4.30 20.57 -6.88
C LEU A 62 -4.71 21.92 -6.28
N GLY A 63 -4.26 22.20 -5.05
CA GLY A 63 -4.57 23.44 -4.33
C GLY A 63 -5.92 23.40 -3.62
N THR A 64 -6.43 22.22 -3.27
CA THR A 64 -7.69 22.10 -2.54
C THR A 64 -7.55 22.56 -1.09
N PRO A 65 -8.63 22.97 -0.41
CA PRO A 65 -8.57 23.35 1.00
C PRO A 65 -7.99 22.24 1.89
N ILE A 66 -7.24 22.63 2.91
CA ILE A 66 -6.65 21.68 3.87
C ILE A 66 -7.70 21.24 4.88
N ASN A 67 -7.95 19.94 4.95
CA ASN A 67 -8.85 19.35 5.93
C ASN A 67 -8.35 17.96 6.35
N GLN A 68 -7.75 17.86 7.54
CA GLN A 68 -7.29 16.58 8.10
C GLN A 68 -8.44 15.68 8.60
N LEU A 69 -9.68 16.16 8.56
CA LEU A 69 -10.89 15.37 8.83
C LEU A 69 -11.61 14.96 7.54
N SER A 70 -11.00 15.16 6.37
CA SER A 70 -11.62 14.80 5.10
C SER A 70 -11.92 13.30 5.01
N MET A 71 -13.01 12.98 4.32
CA MET A 71 -13.42 11.62 3.96
C MET A 71 -13.23 11.33 2.47
N ALA A 72 -12.51 12.19 1.73
CA ALA A 72 -12.24 11.97 0.31
C ALA A 72 -11.39 10.72 0.09
N ARG A 73 -11.73 9.96 -0.95
CA ARG A 73 -11.13 8.68 -1.35
C ARG A 73 -10.59 8.73 -2.79
N LEU A 74 -10.23 9.91 -3.28
CA LEU A 74 -9.62 10.09 -4.59
C LEU A 74 -8.10 10.25 -4.45
N ALA A 75 -7.36 9.17 -4.68
CA ALA A 75 -5.90 9.19 -4.71
C ALA A 75 -5.38 9.56 -6.10
N THR A 76 -4.19 10.15 -6.15
CA THR A 76 -3.48 10.44 -7.41
C THR A 76 -2.03 10.04 -7.25
N VAL A 77 -1.38 9.52 -8.29
CA VAL A 77 0.08 9.28 -8.29
C VAL A 77 0.68 9.80 -9.59
N ASN A 78 1.38 10.93 -9.54
CA ASN A 78 1.92 11.60 -10.72
C ASN A 78 3.46 11.63 -10.76
N SER A 79 4.10 11.81 -9.61
CA SER A 79 5.55 11.95 -9.46
C SER A 79 5.99 11.59 -8.04
N VAL A 80 7.30 11.63 -7.78
CA VAL A 80 7.91 11.46 -6.45
C VAL A 80 7.33 12.42 -5.39
N ASP A 81 6.85 13.60 -5.78
CA ASP A 81 6.39 14.66 -4.86
C ASP A 81 4.90 15.03 -5.03
N ASP A 82 4.17 14.48 -6.01
CA ASP A 82 2.72 14.62 -6.19
C ASP A 82 2.08 13.24 -6.26
N TRP A 83 1.84 12.65 -5.08
CA TRP A 83 1.18 11.36 -4.95
C TRP A 83 0.36 11.27 -3.67
N CYS A 84 -0.49 10.25 -3.60
CA CYS A 84 -1.32 9.94 -2.46
C CYS A 84 -1.24 8.45 -2.13
N THR A 85 -1.49 8.12 -0.87
CA THR A 85 -1.78 6.77 -0.38
C THR A 85 -3.16 6.78 0.26
N PHE A 86 -3.79 5.63 0.42
CA PHE A 86 -4.90 5.50 1.35
C PHE A 86 -4.37 5.26 2.76
N GLY A 87 -5.22 5.41 3.77
CA GLY A 87 -4.88 5.17 5.17
C GLY A 87 -6.08 5.36 6.09
N PRO A 88 -5.92 5.13 7.40
CA PRO A 88 -7.04 5.18 8.33
C PRO A 88 -7.70 6.57 8.39
N PRO A 89 -9.03 6.65 8.52
CA PRO A 89 -9.72 7.92 8.74
C PRO A 89 -9.55 8.45 10.18
N GLY A 90 -8.79 7.76 11.04
CA GLY A 90 -8.58 8.09 12.45
C GLY A 90 -9.19 7.06 13.41
N THR A 91 -9.17 5.79 13.04
CA THR A 91 -9.63 4.66 13.85
C THR A 91 -8.47 4.08 14.66
N ASP A 92 -8.69 3.73 15.93
CA ASP A 92 -7.75 2.93 16.72
C ASP A 92 -7.85 1.44 16.36
N GLN A 93 -7.83 1.12 15.06
CA GLN A 93 -7.93 -0.24 14.51
C GLN A 93 -6.84 -0.46 13.47
N PRO A 94 -6.33 -1.71 13.34
CA PRO A 94 -5.43 -2.07 12.25
C PRO A 94 -6.04 -1.74 10.89
N ILE A 95 -5.22 -1.32 9.93
CA ILE A 95 -5.65 -0.94 8.58
C ILE A 95 -6.42 -2.06 7.88
N GLY A 96 -5.98 -3.31 8.05
CA GLY A 96 -6.65 -4.50 7.50
C GLY A 96 -8.03 -4.83 8.09
N ASN A 97 -8.50 -4.07 9.10
CA ASN A 97 -9.85 -4.21 9.65
C ASN A 97 -10.79 -3.05 9.26
N ILE A 98 -10.26 -2.04 8.56
CA ILE A 98 -10.94 -0.77 8.23
C ILE A 98 -10.69 -0.36 6.77
N GLU A 99 -10.39 -1.34 5.93
CA GLU A 99 -10.02 -1.12 4.53
C GLU A 99 -11.13 -0.40 3.77
N ALA A 100 -12.38 -0.79 4.02
CA ALA A 100 -13.58 -0.18 3.44
C ALA A 100 -13.73 1.32 3.81
N GLU A 101 -13.26 1.72 4.99
CA GLU A 101 -13.39 3.08 5.51
C GLU A 101 -12.22 4.00 5.15
N ALA A 102 -11.10 3.46 4.66
CA ALA A 102 -9.88 4.20 4.39
C ALA A 102 -10.10 5.46 3.53
N VAL A 103 -9.23 6.44 3.70
CA VAL A 103 -9.30 7.76 3.05
C VAL A 103 -7.96 8.14 2.43
N ALA A 104 -7.98 9.04 1.46
CA ALA A 104 -6.78 9.47 0.78
C ALA A 104 -5.96 10.47 1.63
N TYR A 105 -4.64 10.25 1.66
CA TYR A 105 -3.62 11.16 2.17
C TYR A 105 -2.64 11.48 1.05
N CYS A 106 -2.49 12.76 0.70
CA CYS A 106 -1.65 13.22 -0.40
C CYS A 106 -0.44 14.01 0.10
N THR A 107 0.68 13.96 -0.61
CA THR A 107 1.87 14.79 -0.32
C THR A 107 1.59 16.28 -0.44
N LYS A 108 0.59 16.64 -1.26
CA LYS A 108 0.16 18.02 -1.54
C LYS A 108 -1.35 18.18 -1.29
N PRO A 109 -1.83 19.42 -1.10
CA PRO A 109 -3.27 19.73 -1.01
C PRO A 109 -4.00 19.38 -2.31
N ARG A 110 -4.51 18.15 -2.40
CA ARG A 110 -5.06 17.60 -3.63
C ARG A 110 -6.38 16.89 -3.36
N ASN A 111 -7.29 16.95 -4.32
CA ASN A 111 -8.53 16.16 -4.37
C ASN A 111 -9.43 16.25 -3.12
N ASN A 112 -9.34 17.33 -2.34
CA ASN A 112 -9.94 17.43 -1.00
C ASN A 112 -9.48 16.32 -0.04
N ALA A 113 -8.42 15.59 -0.37
CA ALA A 113 -7.83 14.56 0.47
C ALA A 113 -7.15 15.18 1.70
N ARG A 114 -6.82 14.32 2.67
CA ARG A 114 -5.94 14.70 3.77
C ARG A 114 -4.54 14.93 3.24
N VAL A 115 -3.71 15.64 4.00
CA VAL A 115 -2.33 15.92 3.58
C VAL A 115 -1.36 15.18 4.49
N ILE A 116 -0.39 14.48 3.91
CA ILE A 116 0.71 13.82 4.62
C ILE A 116 1.56 14.92 5.29
N PRO A 117 1.69 14.93 6.63
CA PRO A 117 2.48 15.94 7.32
C PRO A 117 3.97 15.89 6.93
N ASP A 118 4.62 17.05 6.83
CA ASP A 118 6.07 17.13 6.64
C ASP A 118 6.81 16.37 7.75
N GLY A 119 7.89 15.68 7.39
CA GLY A 119 8.64 14.79 8.29
C GLY A 119 8.01 13.42 8.50
N THR A 120 6.93 13.07 7.79
CA THR A 120 6.41 11.69 7.72
C THR A 120 7.31 10.81 6.86
N LEU A 121 7.70 11.29 5.69
CA LEU A 121 8.45 10.52 4.70
C LEU A 121 9.96 10.65 4.94
N THR A 122 10.67 9.52 4.97
CA THR A 122 12.14 9.49 5.02
C THR A 122 12.76 9.05 3.70
N ALA A 123 12.01 8.32 2.87
CA ALA A 123 12.41 8.00 1.50
C ALA A 123 11.19 7.79 0.59
N VAL A 124 11.35 8.10 -0.69
CA VAL A 124 10.34 7.83 -1.72
C VAL A 124 11.03 7.50 -3.04
N GLN A 125 10.69 6.36 -3.61
CA GLN A 125 11.03 6.02 -4.99
C GLN A 125 9.75 5.99 -5.82
N PHE A 126 9.68 6.85 -6.84
CA PHE A 126 8.68 6.78 -7.89
C PHE A 126 9.27 6.10 -9.11
N VAL A 127 8.67 5.00 -9.58
CA VAL A 127 9.10 4.26 -10.77
C VAL A 127 8.03 4.33 -11.84
N ARG A 128 8.43 4.74 -13.05
CA ARG A 128 7.60 4.68 -14.24
C ARG A 128 8.02 3.51 -15.12
N THR A 129 7.08 2.66 -15.48
CA THR A 129 7.27 1.56 -16.44
C THR A 129 6.30 1.68 -17.61
N PRO A 130 6.44 0.84 -18.66
CA PRO A 130 5.48 0.79 -19.75
C PRO A 130 4.08 0.26 -19.37
N LEU A 131 3.91 -0.38 -18.20
CA LEU A 131 2.64 -0.97 -17.75
C LEU A 131 2.04 -0.27 -16.52
N TYR A 132 2.86 0.36 -15.69
CA TYR A 132 2.42 0.94 -14.44
C TYR A 132 3.31 2.09 -13.97
N VAL A 133 2.78 2.89 -13.06
CA VAL A 133 3.58 3.74 -12.18
C VAL A 133 3.45 3.24 -10.76
N GLN A 134 4.51 3.41 -9.99
CA GLN A 134 4.57 2.93 -8.62
C GLN A 134 5.31 3.91 -7.72
N VAL A 135 4.81 4.07 -6.51
CA VAL A 135 5.54 4.67 -5.39
C VAL A 135 5.86 3.58 -4.37
N SER A 136 7.09 3.58 -3.89
CA SER A 136 7.54 2.84 -2.70
C SER A 136 8.14 3.86 -1.74
N ALA A 137 7.62 3.95 -0.53
CA ALA A 137 8.00 4.98 0.43
C ALA A 137 8.23 4.42 1.84
N LEU A 138 9.22 4.98 2.52
CA LEU A 138 9.54 4.72 3.92
C LEU A 138 9.21 5.96 4.76
N GLY A 139 8.80 5.75 6.01
CA GLY A 139 8.42 6.85 6.86
C GLY A 139 7.87 6.43 8.22
N ASP A 140 7.29 7.40 8.94
CA ASP A 140 6.51 7.20 10.15
C ASP A 140 5.03 7.46 9.86
N PHE A 141 4.34 6.44 9.35
CA PHE A 141 2.95 6.54 8.94
C PHE A 141 1.97 6.53 10.12
N THR A 142 2.45 6.40 11.35
CA THR A 142 1.64 6.71 12.54
C THR A 142 1.18 8.18 12.53
N LYS A 143 1.92 9.06 11.85
CA LYS A 143 1.56 10.47 11.63
C LYS A 143 0.35 10.68 10.71
N ILE A 144 -0.08 9.66 9.96
CA ILE A 144 -1.33 9.65 9.19
C ILE A 144 -2.36 8.67 9.77
N GLY A 145 -2.21 8.30 11.04
CA GLY A 145 -3.19 7.51 11.78
C GLY A 145 -3.08 6.00 11.64
N VAL A 146 -2.02 5.48 10.99
CA VAL A 146 -1.72 4.03 11.03
C VAL A 146 -1.34 3.64 12.45
N MET A 147 -1.87 2.51 12.94
CA MET A 147 -1.56 2.07 14.30
C MET A 147 -0.06 1.78 14.46
N PRO A 148 0.55 2.11 15.61
CA PRO A 148 1.91 1.69 15.90
C PRO A 148 2.03 0.16 15.82
N LEU A 149 3.07 -0.32 15.11
CA LEU A 149 3.34 -1.75 14.89
C LEU A 149 2.26 -2.48 14.07
N ASP A 150 1.45 -1.74 13.32
CA ASP A 150 0.57 -2.33 12.31
C ASP A 150 1.39 -2.70 11.07
N ASP A 151 1.63 -4.00 10.90
CA ASP A 151 2.42 -4.57 9.79
C ASP A 151 1.75 -4.37 8.41
N GLY A 152 0.49 -3.93 8.40
CA GLY A 152 -0.18 -3.35 7.26
C GLY A 152 -1.35 -4.16 6.71
N GLY A 153 -1.90 -3.68 5.60
CA GLY A 153 -3.00 -4.27 4.85
C GLY A 153 -2.98 -3.81 3.40
N GLU A 154 -3.74 -4.50 2.55
CA GLU A 154 -3.90 -4.19 1.14
C GLU A 154 -5.19 -3.40 0.92
N LEU A 155 -5.14 -2.41 0.03
CA LEU A 155 -6.26 -1.63 -0.44
C LEU A 155 -6.30 -1.70 -1.96
N ASP A 156 -7.47 -1.93 -2.54
CA ASP A 156 -7.65 -2.30 -3.94
C ASP A 156 -9.03 -1.86 -4.51
N PRO A 157 -9.23 -1.91 -5.83
CA PRO A 157 -10.46 -1.44 -6.49
C PRO A 157 -11.67 -2.36 -6.34
N HIS A 158 -11.50 -3.62 -5.92
CA HIS A 158 -12.56 -4.63 -5.97
C HIS A 158 -13.10 -4.95 -4.58
N GLY A 159 -12.25 -5.20 -3.59
CA GLY A 159 -12.66 -5.65 -2.26
C GLY A 159 -13.59 -6.88 -2.28
N ALA A 160 -14.15 -7.26 -1.12
CA ALA A 160 -14.98 -8.47 -1.01
C ALA A 160 -16.35 -8.39 -1.74
N THR A 161 -16.86 -7.19 -1.98
CA THR A 161 -18.19 -6.95 -2.58
C THR A 161 -18.13 -6.45 -4.03
N GLY A 162 -16.94 -6.19 -4.58
CA GLY A 162 -16.78 -5.56 -5.89
C GLY A 162 -16.91 -4.03 -5.87
N GLU A 163 -16.99 -3.40 -4.70
CA GLU A 163 -17.13 -1.94 -4.54
C GLU A 163 -15.80 -1.23 -4.17
N GLY A 164 -14.73 -2.00 -4.03
CA GLY A 164 -13.41 -1.55 -3.59
C GLY A 164 -13.27 -1.43 -2.08
N ASN A 165 -12.01 -1.41 -1.64
CA ASN A 165 -11.56 -1.21 -0.28
C ASN A 165 -10.41 -0.17 -0.32
N PRO A 166 -10.71 1.14 -0.22
CA PRO A 166 -11.95 1.69 0.33
C PRO A 166 -13.12 1.75 -0.64
N VAL A 167 -14.33 1.63 -0.09
CA VAL A 167 -15.58 1.71 -0.87
C VAL A 167 -15.69 3.09 -1.52
N GLY A 168 -15.84 3.14 -2.85
CA GLY A 168 -15.82 4.39 -3.60
C GLY A 168 -14.44 5.05 -3.71
N GLY A 169 -13.38 4.29 -3.41
CA GLY A 169 -12.00 4.63 -3.72
C GLY A 169 -11.77 4.71 -5.22
N ASN A 170 -11.11 5.78 -5.67
CA ASN A 170 -10.68 5.89 -7.06
C ASN A 170 -9.26 6.41 -7.11
N VAL A 171 -8.54 6.03 -8.17
CA VAL A 171 -7.16 6.45 -8.36
C VAL A 171 -6.96 7.07 -9.74
N THR A 172 -6.20 8.17 -9.77
CA THR A 172 -5.84 8.85 -11.02
C THR A 172 -4.35 9.01 -11.20
N SER A 173 -3.95 9.21 -12.46
CA SER A 173 -2.62 9.68 -12.80
C SER A 173 -2.64 10.44 -14.12
N ASN A 174 -1.71 11.38 -14.27
CA ASN A 174 -1.48 12.10 -15.53
C ASN A 174 -0.18 11.71 -16.23
N VAL A 175 0.44 10.60 -15.83
CA VAL A 175 1.75 10.15 -16.33
C VAL A 175 1.79 9.87 -17.82
N THR A 176 0.63 9.67 -18.47
CA THR A 176 0.47 9.55 -19.92
C THR A 176 0.26 10.89 -20.64
N GLY A 177 0.42 12.02 -19.94
CA GLY A 177 0.23 13.38 -20.46
C GLY A 177 -1.20 13.92 -20.35
N THR A 178 -2.14 13.12 -19.85
CA THR A 178 -3.54 13.50 -19.59
C THR A 178 -4.01 12.84 -18.32
N GLU A 179 -4.87 13.50 -17.54
CA GLU A 179 -5.52 12.90 -16.37
C GLU A 179 -6.39 11.71 -16.78
N VAL A 180 -6.16 10.55 -16.15
CA VAL A 180 -6.90 9.30 -16.38
C VAL A 180 -7.27 8.69 -15.05
N PHE A 181 -8.50 8.16 -14.97
CA PHE A 181 -8.94 7.26 -13.90
C PHE A 181 -8.59 5.83 -14.29
N TYR A 182 -7.85 5.16 -13.42
CA TYR A 182 -7.38 3.79 -13.64
C TYR A 182 -8.21 2.81 -12.82
N GLU A 183 -8.54 1.68 -13.43
CA GLU A 183 -9.33 0.64 -12.76
C GLU A 183 -8.46 -0.16 -11.82
N GLU A 184 -7.35 -0.71 -12.33
CA GLU A 184 -6.51 -1.63 -11.58
C GLU A 184 -5.36 -0.90 -10.88
N TRP A 185 -5.34 -1.01 -9.56
CA TRP A 185 -4.34 -0.44 -8.68
C TRP A 185 -4.25 -1.27 -7.40
N MET A 186 -3.17 -1.07 -6.65
CA MET A 186 -2.90 -1.76 -5.40
C MET A 186 -2.20 -0.78 -4.46
N ASN A 187 -2.56 -0.79 -3.19
CA ASN A 187 -1.93 0.04 -2.18
C ASN A 187 -1.72 -0.76 -0.90
N PHE A 188 -0.48 -0.88 -0.45
CA PHE A 188 -0.16 -1.45 0.85
C PHE A 188 0.30 -0.34 1.78
N VAL A 189 -0.20 -0.39 3.01
CA VAL A 189 0.06 0.64 4.02
C VAL A 189 0.36 -0.05 5.33
N SER A 190 1.47 0.33 5.97
CA SER A 190 1.90 -0.16 7.28
C SER A 190 2.45 1.01 8.10
N TYR A 191 2.78 0.79 9.37
CA TYR A 191 3.27 1.87 10.24
C TYR A 191 4.59 2.52 9.76
N ASN A 192 5.41 1.81 8.97
CA ASN A 192 6.74 2.28 8.55
C ASN A 192 7.01 2.30 7.03
N GLN A 193 6.13 1.70 6.22
CA GLN A 193 6.24 1.71 4.77
C GLN A 193 4.87 1.82 4.09
N VAL A 194 4.83 2.44 2.92
CA VAL A 194 3.70 2.39 2.00
C VAL A 194 4.20 2.12 0.59
N CYS A 195 3.39 1.45 -0.20
CA CYS A 195 3.58 1.38 -1.64
C CYS A 195 2.23 1.47 -2.34
N ILE A 196 2.21 2.11 -3.51
CA ILE A 196 1.02 2.21 -4.35
C ILE A 196 1.43 2.04 -5.80
N ARG A 197 0.76 1.15 -6.52
CA ARG A 197 0.95 0.94 -7.96
C ARG A 197 -0.36 1.18 -8.67
N ILE A 198 -0.28 1.88 -9.80
CA ILE A 198 -1.40 2.10 -10.73
C ILE A 198 -1.04 1.45 -12.05
N CYS A 199 -1.86 0.53 -12.54
CA CYS A 199 -1.66 -0.11 -13.83
C CYS A 199 -2.17 0.80 -14.96
N THR A 200 -1.23 1.48 -15.61
CA THR A 200 -1.51 2.53 -16.59
C THR A 200 -1.67 2.04 -18.02
N ALA A 201 -1.28 0.78 -18.25
CA ALA A 201 -1.48 0.08 -19.51
C ALA A 201 -1.54 -1.43 -19.27
N ALA A 202 -2.01 -2.15 -20.29
CA ALA A 202 -1.88 -3.60 -20.38
C ALA A 202 -1.20 -3.98 -21.70
N GLY A 203 -0.79 -5.24 -21.82
CA GLY A 203 -0.15 -5.79 -23.01
C GLY A 203 -0.86 -7.03 -23.52
N GLN A 204 -0.49 -7.48 -24.73
CA GLN A 204 -1.02 -8.75 -25.26
C GLN A 204 -0.68 -9.96 -24.38
N GLY A 205 0.43 -9.89 -23.65
CA GLY A 205 0.88 -10.96 -22.76
C GLY A 205 0.45 -10.80 -21.30
N VAL A 206 -0.23 -9.71 -20.93
CA VAL A 206 -0.54 -9.40 -19.53
C VAL A 206 -1.68 -8.40 -19.40
N SER A 207 -2.69 -8.71 -18.58
CA SER A 207 -3.76 -7.77 -18.24
C SER A 207 -3.32 -6.77 -17.16
N ALA A 208 -4.06 -5.67 -17.03
CA ALA A 208 -3.85 -4.72 -15.94
C ALA A 208 -4.10 -5.40 -14.56
N ALA A 209 -5.15 -6.21 -14.44
CA ALA A 209 -5.46 -6.97 -13.23
C ALA A 209 -4.33 -7.93 -12.83
N GLN A 210 -3.69 -8.62 -13.78
CA GLN A 210 -2.53 -9.46 -13.47
C GLN A 210 -1.35 -8.62 -12.95
N GLN A 211 -1.13 -7.43 -13.51
CA GLN A 211 0.00 -6.59 -13.12
C GLN A 211 -0.24 -5.85 -11.79
N CYS A 212 -1.51 -5.57 -11.48
CA CYS A 212 -2.00 -5.03 -10.22
C CYS A 212 -2.86 -6.10 -9.51
N GLU A 213 -2.26 -7.26 -9.28
CA GLU A 213 -2.87 -8.40 -8.59
C GLU A 213 -3.18 -8.07 -7.12
N HIS A 214 -4.40 -8.37 -6.69
CA HIS A 214 -4.98 -7.94 -5.41
C HIS A 214 -5.55 -9.12 -4.60
N GLU A 215 -5.08 -10.35 -4.84
CA GLU A 215 -5.38 -11.55 -4.04
C GLU A 215 -4.18 -11.98 -3.15
N LEU A 216 -3.19 -11.10 -2.97
CA LEU A 216 -1.91 -11.39 -2.30
C LEU A 216 -1.70 -10.52 -1.06
N ASP A 217 -2.77 -10.36 -0.29
CA ASP A 217 -3.02 -9.29 0.68
C ASP A 217 -2.06 -9.30 1.88
N ILE A 218 -1.59 -10.47 2.32
CA ILE A 218 -0.61 -10.58 3.42
C ILE A 218 0.86 -10.63 2.96
N MET A 219 1.16 -10.49 1.66
CA MET A 219 2.54 -10.62 1.15
C MET A 219 3.36 -9.32 1.27
N GLY A 220 2.70 -8.16 1.26
CA GLY A 220 3.32 -6.86 1.48
C GLY A 220 4.05 -6.26 0.27
N CYS A 221 4.52 -5.02 0.44
CA CYS A 221 5.11 -4.19 -0.62
C CYS A 221 6.24 -4.86 -1.41
N GLN A 222 7.20 -5.50 -0.73
CA GLN A 222 8.38 -6.05 -1.38
C GLN A 222 8.06 -7.25 -2.28
N PHE A 223 6.96 -7.96 -1.98
CA PHE A 223 6.53 -9.10 -2.76
C PHE A 223 5.60 -8.69 -3.90
N VAL A 224 4.54 -7.93 -3.59
CA VAL A 224 3.48 -7.58 -4.55
C VAL A 224 3.90 -6.42 -5.45
N MET A 225 4.59 -5.44 -4.87
CA MET A 225 5.08 -4.25 -5.55
C MET A 225 6.59 -4.27 -5.72
N ALA A 226 7.11 -5.40 -6.21
CA ALA A 226 8.55 -5.65 -6.36
C ALA A 226 9.28 -4.50 -7.08
N THR A 227 9.93 -3.68 -6.26
CA THR A 227 10.91 -2.66 -6.63
C THR A 227 12.15 -3.00 -5.83
N GLY A 228 13.33 -2.61 -6.31
CA GLY A 228 14.54 -2.76 -5.51
C GLY A 228 14.40 -2.12 -4.12
N PRO A 229 15.32 -2.40 -3.20
CA PRO A 229 15.28 -1.78 -1.88
C PRO A 229 15.26 -0.25 -1.98
N VAL A 230 14.33 0.39 -1.27
CA VAL A 230 14.27 1.85 -1.14
C VAL A 230 15.32 2.29 -0.12
N ALA A 231 16.22 3.16 -0.53
CA ALA A 231 17.27 3.69 0.35
C ALA A 231 16.73 4.84 1.20
N ASP A 232 16.99 4.80 2.50
CA ASP A 232 16.61 5.88 3.42
C ASP A 232 17.27 7.22 3.03
N ASN A 233 16.56 8.33 3.22
CA ASN A 233 16.97 9.68 2.82
C ASN A 233 17.18 9.87 1.30
N VAL A 234 16.59 9.01 0.48
CA VAL A 234 16.56 9.15 -0.98
C VAL A 234 15.14 9.42 -1.44
N PHE A 235 14.98 10.49 -2.20
CA PHE A 235 13.73 10.85 -2.88
C PHE A 235 14.02 10.91 -4.38
N GLU A 236 13.51 9.98 -5.16
CA GLU A 236 13.84 9.87 -6.57
C GLU A 236 12.68 9.47 -7.47
N SER A 237 12.76 9.89 -8.72
CA SER A 237 11.94 9.41 -9.83
C SER A 237 12.82 8.67 -10.82
N CYS A 238 12.46 7.44 -11.16
CA CYS A 238 13.21 6.58 -12.08
C CYS A 238 12.30 6.06 -13.21
N ASP A 239 12.92 5.74 -14.33
CA ASP A 239 12.34 4.80 -15.29
C ASP A 239 12.65 3.37 -14.85
N GLY A 240 11.77 2.42 -15.12
CA GLY A 240 11.98 1.01 -14.79
C GLY A 240 11.41 0.06 -15.83
N ASP A 241 11.96 -1.14 -15.89
CA ASP A 241 11.29 -2.23 -16.58
C ASP A 241 10.05 -2.67 -15.79
N ALA A 242 9.05 -3.20 -16.50
CA ALA A 242 7.93 -3.85 -15.83
C ALA A 242 8.38 -5.14 -15.12
N ALA A 243 7.98 -5.31 -13.87
CA ALA A 243 8.09 -6.57 -13.16
C ALA A 243 7.18 -7.63 -13.78
N TYR A 244 7.55 -8.89 -13.61
CA TYR A 244 6.57 -9.96 -13.77
C TYR A 244 5.37 -9.72 -12.83
N PRO A 245 4.16 -10.10 -13.26
CA PRO A 245 2.99 -10.11 -12.40
C PRO A 245 3.27 -10.75 -11.03
N PRO A 246 2.81 -10.15 -9.93
CA PRO A 246 2.94 -10.75 -8.61
C PRO A 246 2.34 -12.16 -8.60
N GLY A 247 3.03 -13.10 -7.94
CA GLY A 247 2.60 -14.50 -7.90
C GLY A 247 2.83 -15.31 -9.18
N PHE A 248 3.37 -14.74 -10.26
CA PHE A 248 3.67 -15.49 -11.49
C PHE A 248 5.14 -15.96 -11.51
N TYR A 249 5.34 -17.26 -11.75
CA TYR A 249 6.65 -17.91 -11.80
C TYR A 249 6.79 -18.69 -13.11
N PRO A 250 7.36 -18.07 -14.16
CA PRO A 250 7.69 -18.75 -15.40
C PRO A 250 8.67 -19.91 -15.19
N GLN A 251 8.42 -21.05 -15.84
CA GLN A 251 9.21 -22.27 -15.77
C GLN A 251 9.32 -22.89 -17.18
N GLY A 252 10.43 -22.65 -17.87
CA GLY A 252 10.83 -23.44 -19.05
C GLY A 252 9.77 -23.63 -20.15
N GLY A 253 8.85 -22.66 -20.35
CA GLY A 253 7.77 -22.72 -21.34
C GLY A 253 6.35 -22.74 -20.78
N SER A 254 6.19 -22.91 -19.46
CA SER A 254 4.92 -22.70 -18.74
C SER A 254 5.07 -21.61 -17.68
N THR A 255 3.97 -21.22 -17.04
CA THR A 255 3.97 -20.32 -15.89
C THR A 255 3.16 -20.96 -14.77
N SER A 256 3.78 -21.16 -13.61
CA SER A 256 3.03 -21.49 -12.39
C SER A 256 2.58 -20.22 -11.69
N THR A 257 1.46 -20.29 -10.99
CA THR A 257 0.94 -19.18 -10.17
C THR A 257 0.94 -19.55 -8.70
N PHE A 258 1.14 -18.55 -7.85
CA PHE A 258 0.98 -18.63 -6.40
C PHE A 258 -0.37 -18.02 -6.03
N LYS A 259 -1.19 -18.77 -5.30
CA LYS A 259 -2.37 -18.25 -4.59
C LYS A 259 -2.12 -18.27 -3.09
N GLN A 260 -2.35 -17.15 -2.43
CA GLN A 260 -2.20 -17.07 -0.98
C GLN A 260 -3.23 -17.95 -0.28
N PHE A 261 -2.78 -18.73 0.71
CA PHE A 261 -3.72 -19.45 1.57
C PHE A 261 -4.38 -18.49 2.54
N PHE A 262 -5.71 -18.42 2.51
CA PHE A 262 -6.48 -17.58 3.41
C PHE A 262 -7.87 -18.18 3.66
N VAL A 263 -8.36 -18.10 4.89
CA VAL A 263 -9.73 -18.47 5.25
C VAL A 263 -10.41 -17.24 5.81
N GLY A 264 -11.47 -16.80 5.14
CA GLY A 264 -12.15 -15.56 5.46
C GLY A 264 -13.66 -15.70 5.47
N SER A 265 -14.32 -14.64 5.94
CA SER A 265 -15.76 -14.51 5.84
C SER A 265 -16.16 -13.04 5.72
N TYR A 266 -17.20 -12.75 4.95
CA TYR A 266 -17.78 -11.42 4.83
C TYR A 266 -19.31 -11.50 4.87
N VAL A 267 -19.97 -10.37 5.13
CA VAL A 267 -21.43 -10.30 5.13
C VAL A 267 -21.90 -9.61 3.86
N ASN A 268 -22.71 -10.30 3.06
CA ASN A 268 -23.36 -9.74 1.89
C ASN A 268 -24.88 -9.86 2.06
N ASN A 269 -25.61 -8.75 1.99
CA ASN A 269 -27.07 -8.72 2.17
C ASN A 269 -27.58 -9.43 3.44
N GLY A 270 -26.81 -9.35 4.53
CA GLY A 270 -27.13 -9.98 5.81
C GLY A 270 -26.79 -11.47 5.91
N GLU A 271 -26.25 -12.07 4.84
CA GLU A 271 -25.76 -13.44 4.82
C GLU A 271 -24.24 -13.47 5.05
N THR A 272 -23.78 -14.33 5.97
CA THR A 272 -22.34 -14.57 6.16
C THR A 272 -21.85 -15.56 5.12
N ILE A 273 -21.00 -15.10 4.22
CA ILE A 273 -20.31 -15.89 3.22
C ILE A 273 -18.94 -16.24 3.77
N THR A 274 -18.57 -17.53 3.73
CA THR A 274 -17.23 -18.01 4.09
C THR A 274 -16.51 -18.46 2.83
N TYR A 275 -15.19 -18.29 2.79
CA TYR A 275 -14.37 -18.68 1.66
C TYR A 275 -13.00 -19.19 2.09
N THR A 276 -12.37 -19.95 1.20
CA THR A 276 -10.98 -20.41 1.33
C THR A 276 -10.27 -20.15 0.02
N ASN A 277 -9.19 -19.39 0.08
CA ASN A 277 -8.25 -19.18 -1.03
C ASN A 277 -7.00 -20.03 -0.82
N GLY A 278 -6.37 -20.45 -1.92
CA GLY A 278 -5.16 -21.29 -1.90
C GLY A 278 -5.34 -22.66 -1.24
N ALA A 279 -4.27 -23.44 -1.19
CA ALA A 279 -4.22 -24.70 -0.44
C ALA A 279 -3.42 -24.53 0.86
N GLU A 280 -3.87 -25.17 1.94
CA GLU A 280 -3.25 -25.07 3.28
C GLU A 280 -1.79 -25.57 3.29
N ASP A 281 -1.48 -26.55 2.44
CA ASP A 281 -0.14 -27.12 2.29
C ASP A 281 0.72 -26.43 1.23
N GLN A 282 0.21 -25.33 0.64
CA GLN A 282 0.93 -24.59 -0.38
C GLN A 282 2.13 -23.84 0.22
N VAL A 283 3.31 -24.05 -0.34
CA VAL A 283 4.52 -23.34 0.09
C VAL A 283 4.48 -21.90 -0.40
N THR A 284 4.50 -20.94 0.53
CA THR A 284 4.62 -19.51 0.23
C THR A 284 6.00 -19.19 -0.34
N PRO A 285 6.10 -18.64 -1.57
CA PRO A 285 7.35 -18.16 -2.11
C PRO A 285 7.93 -17.03 -1.24
N THR A 286 9.25 -17.02 -1.08
CA THR A 286 9.93 -16.07 -0.18
C THR A 286 10.15 -14.69 -0.80
N ALA A 287 9.97 -14.56 -2.12
CA ALA A 287 10.17 -13.31 -2.85
C ALA A 287 9.38 -13.32 -4.17
N ALA A 288 9.16 -12.13 -4.72
CA ALA A 288 8.70 -11.98 -6.09
C ALA A 288 9.65 -12.65 -7.09
N PHE A 289 9.13 -13.12 -8.21
CA PHE A 289 9.94 -13.75 -9.25
C PHE A 289 11.03 -12.80 -9.80
N SER A 290 10.69 -11.53 -9.99
CA SER A 290 11.61 -10.52 -10.54
C SER A 290 11.65 -9.26 -9.70
N ILE A 291 12.85 -8.66 -9.61
CA ILE A 291 13.05 -7.30 -9.13
C ILE A 291 13.66 -6.52 -10.31
N PRO A 292 12.88 -5.73 -11.05
CA PRO A 292 13.36 -4.97 -12.19
C PRO A 292 14.42 -3.94 -11.82
N VAL A 293 15.29 -3.63 -12.78
CA VAL A 293 16.27 -2.56 -12.62
C VAL A 293 15.63 -1.20 -12.90
N SER A 294 15.95 -0.22 -12.06
CA SER A 294 15.62 1.18 -12.29
C SER A 294 16.76 1.88 -13.04
N SER A 295 16.43 2.92 -13.81
CA SER A 295 17.35 3.70 -14.63
C SER A 295 16.87 5.16 -14.73
N ASN A 296 17.71 6.05 -15.27
CA ASN A 296 17.40 7.48 -15.42
C ASN A 296 16.88 8.16 -14.13
N CYS A 297 17.36 7.71 -12.97
CA CYS A 297 16.90 8.21 -11.68
C CYS A 297 17.29 9.68 -11.49
N ALA A 298 16.31 10.51 -11.16
CA ALA A 298 16.46 11.91 -10.82
C ALA A 298 16.00 12.14 -9.38
N SER A 299 16.89 12.67 -8.54
CA SER A 299 16.61 12.89 -7.13
C SER A 299 16.07 14.29 -6.86
N VAL A 300 15.20 14.40 -5.86
CA VAL A 300 14.81 15.66 -5.21
C VAL A 300 15.38 15.68 -3.79
N SER A 301 15.65 16.86 -3.24
CA SER A 301 16.28 16.95 -1.91
C SER A 301 15.34 16.63 -0.76
N THR A 302 14.04 16.87 -0.94
CA THR A 302 13.01 16.62 0.06
C THR A 302 11.64 16.55 -0.61
N ILE A 303 10.70 15.88 0.04
CA ILE A 303 9.28 16.04 -0.23
C ILE A 303 8.71 16.88 0.91
N GLY A 304 7.95 17.92 0.57
CA GLY A 304 7.30 18.74 1.58
C GLY A 304 6.22 19.64 1.00
N ASN A 305 5.25 19.97 1.84
CA ASN A 305 4.16 20.89 1.53
C ASN A 305 4.27 22.22 2.30
N ALA A 306 5.19 22.32 3.28
CA ALA A 306 5.42 23.51 4.10
C ALA A 306 4.19 23.96 4.91
N ILE A 307 3.28 23.04 5.24
CA ILE A 307 2.08 23.33 6.02
C ILE A 307 2.37 23.08 7.49
N ALA A 308 2.90 24.08 8.18
CA ALA A 308 3.29 23.96 9.59
C ALA A 308 2.12 23.57 10.51
N SER A 309 0.88 23.91 10.16
CA SER A 309 -0.31 23.66 11.00
C SER A 309 -0.71 22.19 11.10
N ILE A 310 -0.21 21.31 10.23
CA ILE A 310 -0.52 19.87 10.24
C ILE A 310 0.65 19.02 10.71
N VAL A 311 1.80 19.64 11.00
CA VAL A 311 2.95 18.93 11.58
C VAL A 311 2.64 18.67 13.05
N THR A 312 2.34 17.41 13.38
CA THR A 312 2.22 16.98 14.77
C THR A 312 3.57 17.19 15.44
N SER A 313 3.66 18.19 16.32
CA SER A 313 4.85 18.40 17.14
C SER A 313 5.03 17.17 18.02
N ALA A 314 6.01 16.32 17.70
CA ALA A 314 6.47 15.31 18.62
C ALA A 314 6.83 16.03 19.93
N SER A 315 6.14 15.71 21.02
CA SER A 315 6.40 16.30 22.32
C SER A 315 7.76 15.80 22.81
N THR A 316 8.83 16.49 22.42
CA THR A 316 10.13 16.34 23.07
C THR A 316 9.98 16.91 24.48
N SER A 317 9.75 16.02 25.44
CA SER A 317 9.68 16.34 26.87
C SER A 317 11.08 16.69 27.39
N THR A 318 11.58 17.86 27.02
CA THR A 318 12.73 18.48 27.66
C THR A 318 12.24 19.19 28.92
N THR A 319 12.37 18.51 30.06
CA THR A 319 12.15 19.07 31.39
C THR A 319 13.25 20.08 31.72
N THR A 320 13.04 21.35 31.40
CA THR A 320 13.81 22.44 31.99
C THR A 320 13.12 22.90 33.27
N THR A 321 13.63 22.44 34.41
CA THR A 321 13.30 22.98 35.73
C THR A 321 13.83 24.41 35.85
N THR A 322 12.95 25.41 35.81
CA THR A 322 13.27 26.78 36.27
C THR A 322 12.52 27.05 37.56
N ALA A 323 13.30 27.22 38.63
CA ALA A 323 12.85 27.56 39.97
C ALA A 323 12.21 28.96 40.02
N ALA A 324 11.15 29.08 40.80
CA ALA A 324 10.51 30.36 41.12
C ALA A 324 11.32 31.13 42.18
N PRO A 325 11.33 32.47 42.15
CA PRO A 325 11.59 33.28 43.33
C PRO A 325 10.29 33.84 43.90
N SER A 326 10.17 33.69 45.21
CA SER A 326 9.23 34.35 46.11
C SER A 326 9.66 35.80 46.37
N GLY A 327 8.69 36.70 46.58
CA GLY A 327 8.96 38.09 47.00
C GLY A 327 7.70 38.95 47.08
N SER A 328 7.50 39.58 48.23
CA SER A 328 6.25 40.13 48.77
C SER A 328 5.99 41.63 48.50
N SER A 329 4.71 42.00 48.67
CA SER A 329 4.17 43.15 49.42
C SER A 329 3.62 44.41 48.69
N ASN A 330 2.41 44.76 49.17
CA ASN A 330 1.77 46.07 49.40
C ASN A 330 1.28 46.99 48.27
N SER A 331 -0.06 47.17 48.28
CA SER A 331 -0.86 48.43 48.30
C SER A 331 -2.13 48.15 47.48
N GLY A 332 -3.36 48.50 47.84
CA GLY A 332 -3.93 49.38 48.84
C GLY A 332 -5.27 49.89 48.26
N MET A 333 -6.33 49.80 49.07
CA MET A 333 -7.51 50.69 49.06
C MET A 333 -8.64 50.57 47.99
N THR A 334 -9.84 50.23 48.51
CA THR A 334 -11.16 50.91 48.34
C THR A 334 -11.81 50.96 46.94
N VAL A 335 -13.14 50.86 46.67
CA VAL A 335 -14.37 50.89 47.47
C VAL A 335 -15.60 50.56 46.58
N THR A 336 -16.61 49.91 47.18
CA THR A 336 -18.07 49.92 46.91
C THR A 336 -18.74 49.43 45.61
N ARG A 337 -19.63 48.44 45.83
CA ARG A 337 -21.12 48.50 45.74
C ARG A 337 -21.78 48.50 44.35
N GLY A 338 -22.60 47.48 44.11
CA GLY A 338 -23.63 47.47 43.06
C GLY A 338 -24.41 46.15 43.07
N GLN A 339 -25.59 46.18 43.67
CA GLN A 339 -26.47 45.06 44.00
C GLN A 339 -27.57 44.89 42.93
N SER A 340 -28.07 43.65 42.80
CA SER A 340 -29.42 43.29 42.29
C SER A 340 -29.66 43.43 40.78
N GLY A 341 -30.38 42.54 40.08
CA GLY A 341 -31.18 41.38 40.45
C GLY A 341 -32.37 41.26 39.47
N SER A 342 -32.67 40.03 39.02
CA SER A 342 -33.96 39.57 38.46
C SER A 342 -34.36 40.15 37.08
N THR A 343 -35.10 39.54 36.15
CA THR A 343 -35.98 38.36 36.06
C THR A 343 -36.28 38.12 34.57
N LEU A 344 -36.50 36.86 34.20
CA LEU A 344 -37.20 36.37 32.98
C LEU A 344 -38.64 36.96 32.86
N PRO A 345 -39.31 36.99 31.68
CA PRO A 345 -39.93 35.78 31.10
C PRO A 345 -40.07 35.68 29.55
N ARG A 346 -39.93 34.44 29.07
CA ARG A 346 -40.85 33.66 28.21
C ARG A 346 -41.75 34.41 27.20
N GLN A 347 -41.60 34.13 25.90
CA GLN A 347 -42.67 33.51 25.10
C GLN A 347 -42.19 32.89 23.78
N SER A 348 -42.88 31.79 23.48
CA SER A 348 -42.80 30.83 22.39
C SER A 348 -43.54 31.28 21.12
N THR A 349 -43.06 30.86 19.95
CA THR A 349 -43.93 30.41 18.84
C THR A 349 -43.25 29.30 18.03
N THR A 350 -44.04 28.27 17.81
CA THR A 350 -43.83 27.06 17.02
C THR A 350 -43.91 27.32 15.52
N SER A 351 -43.10 26.61 14.73
CA SER A 351 -43.56 26.04 13.45
C SER A 351 -42.79 24.76 13.14
N SER A 352 -43.57 23.71 12.96
CA SER A 352 -43.21 22.34 12.63
C SER A 352 -42.94 22.19 11.13
N ALA A 353 -41.83 21.57 10.76
CA ALA A 353 -41.69 20.90 9.48
C ALA A 353 -41.09 19.51 9.73
N GLN A 354 -41.89 18.54 9.33
CA GLN A 354 -41.77 17.10 9.52
C GLN A 354 -40.94 16.55 8.37
N GLN A 355 -39.83 15.88 8.65
CA GLN A 355 -39.17 15.03 7.65
C GLN A 355 -38.71 13.73 8.30
N SER A 356 -39.29 12.67 7.78
CA SER A 356 -39.21 11.29 8.22
C SER A 356 -37.77 10.79 8.26
N GLY A 357 -37.36 10.30 9.42
CA GLY A 357 -36.12 9.55 9.58
C GLY A 357 -36.25 8.20 8.87
N ALA A 358 -35.51 8.05 7.77
CA ALA A 358 -35.13 6.74 7.28
C ALA A 358 -33.90 6.29 8.08
N ALA A 359 -34.04 5.19 8.80
CA ALA A 359 -32.95 4.52 9.46
C ALA A 359 -31.94 4.05 8.41
N ALA A 360 -30.72 4.58 8.44
CA ALA A 360 -29.59 4.00 7.74
C ALA A 360 -29.21 2.68 8.45
N PRO A 361 -29.05 1.55 7.74
CA PRO A 361 -28.69 0.30 8.37
C PRO A 361 -27.19 0.23 8.67
N ALA A 362 -26.92 -0.29 9.88
CA ALA A 362 -25.82 -1.14 10.31
C ALA A 362 -24.37 -0.78 9.88
N HIS A 363 -23.62 -0.36 10.89
CA HIS A 363 -22.15 -0.44 10.97
C HIS A 363 -21.63 -1.80 10.50
N ILE A 364 -20.70 -1.78 9.54
CA ILE A 364 -19.90 -2.94 9.14
C ILE A 364 -18.88 -3.17 10.25
N ARG A 365 -18.84 -4.41 10.75
CA ARG A 365 -17.76 -4.91 11.60
C ARG A 365 -17.15 -6.07 10.84
N GLU A 366 -16.01 -5.82 10.22
CA GLU A 366 -15.13 -6.90 9.80
C GLU A 366 -14.70 -7.66 11.06
N VAL A 367 -15.12 -8.93 11.14
CA VAL A 367 -14.68 -9.79 12.23
C VAL A 367 -13.37 -10.38 11.78
N GLY A 368 -12.28 -9.64 12.03
CA GLY A 368 -10.92 -10.13 11.83
C GLY A 368 -10.78 -11.49 12.49
N SER A 369 -10.58 -12.53 11.68
CA SER A 369 -10.33 -13.88 12.19
C SER A 369 -8.99 -13.86 12.92
N ALA A 370 -9.00 -14.32 14.17
CA ALA A 370 -7.84 -14.33 15.05
C ALA A 370 -6.60 -14.90 14.33
N ALA A 371 -5.61 -14.04 14.12
CA ALA A 371 -4.31 -14.41 13.57
C ALA A 371 -3.66 -15.47 14.46
N TRP A 372 -3.63 -16.71 13.97
CA TRP A 372 -2.78 -17.75 14.56
C TRP A 372 -1.33 -17.39 14.23
N LYS A 373 -0.56 -17.08 15.27
CA LYS A 373 0.89 -16.90 15.19
C LYS A 373 1.54 -18.20 14.72
N VAL A 374 1.79 -18.36 13.43
CA VAL A 374 2.75 -19.34 12.94
C VAL A 374 4.12 -18.69 13.03
N GLY A 375 4.86 -19.08 14.07
CA GLY A 375 6.21 -18.62 14.31
C GLY A 375 7.13 -18.98 13.15
N ALA A 376 7.77 -17.97 12.57
CA ALA A 376 8.89 -18.14 11.66
C ALA A 376 10.04 -18.84 12.40
N VAL A 377 10.24 -20.14 12.14
CA VAL A 377 11.49 -20.82 12.50
C VAL A 377 12.53 -20.43 11.46
N MET A 378 13.32 -19.41 11.80
CA MET A 378 14.56 -19.07 11.12
C MET A 378 15.57 -20.20 11.32
N ALA A 379 15.74 -21.08 10.33
CA ALA A 379 16.88 -21.99 10.27
C ALA A 379 18.09 -21.24 9.68
N GLY A 380 18.87 -20.63 10.57
CA GLY A 380 20.20 -20.11 10.28
C GLY A 380 21.20 -21.24 10.05
N ALA A 381 22.11 -21.02 9.09
CA ALA A 381 23.14 -21.93 8.63
C ALA A 381 24.15 -22.36 9.71
N ALA A 382 24.65 -23.60 9.60
CA ALA A 382 25.95 -23.99 10.14
C ALA A 382 26.69 -24.87 9.13
N VAL A 383 27.75 -24.30 8.57
CA VAL A 383 28.81 -24.96 7.80
C VAL A 383 29.83 -25.53 8.79
N LEU A 384 30.21 -26.81 8.61
CA LEU A 384 31.50 -27.48 8.92
C LEU A 384 31.30 -28.89 9.47
N GLY A 385 31.93 -29.89 8.84
CA GLY A 385 32.06 -31.22 9.41
C GLY A 385 32.47 -32.30 8.41
N VAL A 386 33.75 -32.28 8.01
CA VAL A 386 34.42 -33.42 7.37
C VAL A 386 34.32 -34.64 8.27
N ALA A 387 33.81 -35.76 7.77
CA ALA A 387 34.06 -37.08 8.33
C ALA A 387 34.04 -38.15 7.22
N VAL A 388 35.26 -38.58 6.88
CA VAL A 388 35.58 -39.85 6.22
C VAL A 388 34.99 -41.01 7.03
N LEU A 389 34.40 -42.02 6.39
CA LEU A 389 34.62 -43.44 6.69
C LEU A 389 33.83 -44.39 5.76
N ALA A 390 34.59 -45.36 5.24
CA ALA A 390 34.25 -46.62 4.56
C ALA A 390 33.67 -46.56 3.13
#